data_AF-A0A1V5KLR0-F1
#
_entry.id   AF-A0A1V5KLR0-F1
#
_cell.length_a   1.000
_cell.length_b   1.000
_cell.length_c   1.000
_cell.angle_alpha   90.00
_cell.angle_beta   90.00
_cell.angle_gamma   90.00
#
_symmetry.space_group_name_H-M   'P 1'
#
loop_
_entity.id
_entity.type
_entity.pdbx_description
1 polymer ?
#
loop_
_entity_poly.entity_id
_entity_poly.type
_entity_poly.pdbx_seq_one_letter_code
_entity_poly.pdbx_strand_id
1 'polypeptide(L)'
;MNKEVRRDPMKNANLTQLVYSICDGSYSQSGLIQYINLAQKISLSYLKYQEMLGKRISGDAWEADLELADLAMDCIAELFGRDESGRFPQLKKYYEGKFAEMPFINDAEVLILTRRLIVRKTKQELSRIFRERDPEGAKIVRNIKVAIRTAADLHLFRELGKEYVFHGPVPKNEQGGVPSARLALYLRRTLPPIPEEMLHKLFLDNYRSGDSVSVSIRRLLEAIHSLADNQNFCALDAVVKLVRYVKFDVCRERLAAGESVSTPSDELESKEMEEYISVVMESIWSRLDFQYLRTHKLPAKKAAIYHRALRDVLYDLIQKRDTSSYYRNLKFYMPELTQKAYRQQERSVFEYLAKLAKKEFRKYLCEML
;
A
#
# COMPACT_ATOMS: atom_id res chain seq x y z
N MET A 1 9.88 36.77 19.73
CA MET A 1 8.74 36.21 20.51
C MET A 1 8.67 34.72 20.27
N ASN A 2 9.38 33.94 21.10
CA ASN A 2 9.36 32.49 21.05
C ASN A 2 8.02 31.99 21.61
N LYS A 3 7.15 31.46 20.76
CA LYS A 3 6.05 30.61 21.22
C LYS A 3 6.67 29.27 21.61
N GLU A 4 6.90 29.09 22.91
CA GLU A 4 7.13 27.80 23.52
C GLU A 4 6.04 26.84 23.07
N VAL A 5 6.43 25.84 22.27
CA VAL A 5 5.63 24.66 22.01
C VAL A 5 5.55 23.91 23.33
N ARG A 6 4.48 24.15 24.09
CA ARG A 6 4.10 23.32 25.23
C ARG A 6 3.93 21.89 24.73
N ARG A 7 4.95 21.06 24.95
CA ARG A 7 4.82 19.61 24.91
C ARG A 7 3.93 19.24 26.09
N ASP A 8 2.69 18.90 25.81
CA ASP A 8 1.81 18.31 26.81
C ASP A 8 2.44 16.98 27.26
N PRO A 9 2.95 16.88 28.51
CA PRO A 9 3.42 15.62 29.02
C PRO A 9 2.16 14.83 29.36
N MET A 10 1.76 13.92 28.46
CA MET A 10 0.83 12.87 28.87
C MET A 10 1.37 12.29 30.19
N LYS A 11 0.53 12.32 31.22
CA LYS A 11 0.68 11.57 32.47
C LYS A 11 0.82 10.08 32.12
N ASN A 12 1.99 9.66 31.66
CA ASN A 12 2.38 8.27 31.43
C ASN A 12 2.71 7.62 32.78
N ALA A 13 1.83 7.77 33.77
CA ALA A 13 1.91 7.00 34.99
C ALA A 13 0.97 5.82 34.81
N ASN A 14 1.53 4.61 34.73
CA ASN A 14 0.87 3.30 34.63
C ASN A 14 0.68 2.69 33.23
N LEU A 15 1.51 3.01 32.24
CA LEU A 15 1.46 2.29 30.94
C LEU A 15 1.79 0.80 31.14
N THR A 16 2.79 0.49 31.96
CA THR A 16 3.19 -0.88 32.28
C THR A 16 2.03 -1.65 32.89
N GLN A 17 1.40 -1.07 33.93
CA GLN A 17 0.25 -1.67 34.59
C GLN A 17 -0.94 -1.86 33.62
N LEU A 18 -1.19 -0.88 32.75
CA LEU A 18 -2.25 -0.97 31.75
C LEU A 18 -2.01 -2.13 30.78
N VAL A 19 -0.78 -2.33 30.30
CA VAL A 19 -0.45 -3.45 29.41
C VAL A 19 -0.57 -4.79 30.13
N TYR A 20 -0.15 -4.89 31.40
CA TYR A 20 -0.39 -6.09 32.22
C TYR A 20 -1.90 -6.38 32.35
N SER A 21 -2.72 -5.39 32.73
CA SER A 21 -4.17 -5.57 32.82
C SER A 21 -4.81 -5.98 31.48
N ILE A 22 -4.30 -5.48 30.35
CA ILE A 22 -4.77 -5.87 29.02
C ILE A 22 -4.41 -7.33 28.71
N CYS A 23 -3.21 -7.79 29.07
CA CYS A 23 -2.76 -9.16 28.84
C CYS A 23 -3.51 -10.17 29.71
N ASP A 24 -3.82 -9.79 30.95
CA ASP A 24 -4.53 -10.63 31.93
C ASP A 24 -6.06 -10.56 31.79
N GLY A 25 -6.56 -9.60 31.01
CA GLY A 25 -8.01 -9.40 30.80
C GLY A 25 -8.69 -8.59 31.91
N SER A 26 -7.95 -8.06 32.88
CA SER A 26 -8.43 -7.27 34.02
C SER A 26 -8.51 -5.75 33.73
N TYR A 27 -8.55 -5.36 32.46
CA TYR A 27 -8.53 -3.96 32.03
C TYR A 27 -9.89 -3.27 32.22
N SER A 28 -9.86 -1.96 32.45
CA SER A 28 -11.05 -1.12 32.34
C SER A 28 -11.31 -0.73 30.88
N GLN A 29 -12.57 -0.50 30.51
CA GLN A 29 -12.93 -0.02 29.17
C GLN A 29 -12.23 1.31 28.84
N SER A 30 -12.14 2.22 29.82
CA SER A 30 -11.42 3.48 29.65
C SER A 30 -9.92 3.27 29.42
N GLY A 31 -9.29 2.34 30.13
CA GLY A 31 -7.88 1.98 29.93
C GLY A 31 -7.63 1.37 28.56
N LEU A 32 -8.51 0.48 28.11
CA LEU A 32 -8.41 -0.10 26.76
C LEU A 32 -8.50 0.99 25.68
N ILE A 33 -9.46 1.90 25.79
CA ILE A 33 -9.62 3.02 24.85
C ILE A 33 -8.36 3.90 24.84
N GLN A 34 -7.77 4.19 26.00
CA GLN A 34 -6.52 4.94 26.09
C GLN A 34 -5.36 4.24 25.35
N TYR A 35 -5.24 2.92 25.52
CA TYR A 35 -4.20 2.14 24.84
C TYR A 35 -4.44 2.05 23.32
N ILE A 36 -5.69 1.88 22.88
CA ILE A 36 -6.06 1.93 21.45
C ILE A 36 -5.71 3.29 20.85
N ASN A 37 -6.03 4.39 21.54
CA ASN A 37 -5.71 5.75 21.07
C ASN A 37 -4.19 5.97 20.98
N LEU A 38 -3.42 5.45 21.94
CA LEU A 38 -1.96 5.47 21.89
C LEU A 38 -1.44 4.70 20.67
N ALA A 39 -1.94 3.48 20.45
CA ALA A 39 -1.57 2.65 19.31
C ALA A 39 -1.94 3.32 17.98
N GLN A 40 -3.13 3.91 17.88
CA GLN A 40 -3.57 4.66 16.70
C GLN A 40 -2.64 5.85 16.43
N LYS A 41 -2.30 6.65 17.44
CA LYS A 41 -1.37 7.78 17.29
C LYS A 41 -0.01 7.34 16.78
N ILE A 42 0.53 6.22 17.28
CA ILE A 42 1.80 5.67 16.81
C ILE A 42 1.69 5.22 15.35
N SER A 43 0.63 4.47 15.01
CA SER A 43 0.36 3.97 13.66
C SER A 43 0.20 5.13 12.66
N LEU A 44 -0.62 6.14 13.01
CA LEU A 44 -0.83 7.35 12.23
C LEU A 44 0.47 8.14 12.02
N SER A 45 1.27 8.31 13.07
CA SER A 45 2.56 9.01 12.97
C SER A 45 3.51 8.30 12.00
N TYR A 46 3.52 6.97 12.02
CA TYR A 46 4.28 6.18 11.06
C TYR A 46 3.76 6.33 9.63
N LEU A 47 2.44 6.30 9.42
CA LEU A 47 1.85 6.49 8.09
C LEU A 47 2.12 7.89 7.52
N LYS A 48 1.98 8.95 8.33
CA LYS A 48 2.37 10.31 7.96
C LYS A 48 3.84 10.42 7.58
N TYR A 49 4.71 9.74 8.34
CA TYR A 49 6.13 9.67 7.99
C TYR A 49 6.36 8.95 6.66
N GLN A 50 5.67 7.85 6.39
CA GLN A 50 5.78 7.16 5.09
C GLN A 50 5.25 8.01 3.94
N GLU A 51 4.21 8.82 4.16
CA GLU A 51 3.66 9.74 3.17
C GLU A 51 4.60 10.90 2.87
N MET A 52 5.23 11.49 3.89
CA MET A 52 6.32 12.47 3.70
C MET A 52 7.51 11.89 2.93
N LEU A 53 7.78 10.59 3.06
CA LEU A 53 8.79 9.90 2.27
C LEU A 53 8.36 9.63 0.82
N GLY A 54 7.16 10.05 0.40
CA GLY A 54 6.69 9.97 -0.97
C GLY A 54 5.89 8.71 -1.31
N LYS A 55 5.58 7.86 -0.32
CA LYS A 55 4.61 6.78 -0.53
C LYS A 55 3.22 7.42 -0.55
N ARG A 56 2.61 7.53 -1.72
CA ARG A 56 1.22 8.00 -1.88
C ARG A 56 0.28 6.99 -1.23
N ILE A 57 0.04 7.15 0.07
CA ILE A 57 -0.78 6.26 0.90
C ILE A 57 -2.22 6.77 0.92
N SER A 58 -2.40 8.09 1.05
CA SER A 58 -3.67 8.76 0.85
C SER A 58 -3.86 9.19 -0.62
N GLY A 59 -5.12 9.39 -1.01
CA GLY A 59 -5.49 9.85 -2.35
C GLY A 59 -5.21 11.34 -2.55
N ASP A 60 -6.15 12.19 -2.12
CA ASP A 60 -6.11 13.64 -2.33
C ASP A 60 -5.70 14.40 -1.05
N ALA A 61 -4.93 15.48 -1.23
CA ALA A 61 -4.29 16.24 -0.13
C ALA A 61 -5.27 16.87 0.90
N TRP A 62 -6.54 17.06 0.53
CA TRP A 62 -7.53 17.71 1.40
C TRP A 62 -8.19 16.75 2.41
N GLU A 63 -8.18 15.43 2.16
CA GLU A 63 -8.76 14.41 3.05
C GLU A 63 -7.70 13.43 3.59
N ALA A 64 -6.42 13.63 3.24
CA ALA A 64 -5.29 12.77 3.58
C ALA A 64 -5.21 12.41 5.08
N ASP A 65 -5.36 13.39 5.96
CA ASP A 65 -5.25 13.19 7.41
C ASP A 65 -6.35 12.28 7.98
N LEU A 66 -7.57 12.36 7.42
CA LEU A 66 -8.71 11.53 7.80
C LEU A 66 -8.57 10.10 7.26
N GLU A 67 -8.09 9.96 6.02
CA GLU A 67 -7.82 8.66 5.41
C GLU A 67 -6.68 7.93 6.13
N LEU A 68 -5.60 8.63 6.48
CA LEU A 68 -4.50 8.05 7.23
C LEU A 68 -4.92 7.62 8.64
N ALA A 69 -5.80 8.38 9.30
CA ALA A 69 -6.29 8.04 10.64
C ALA A 69 -7.15 6.76 10.64
N ASP A 70 -7.93 6.54 9.58
CA ASP A 70 -8.67 5.29 9.37
C ASP A 70 -7.75 4.13 9.06
N LEU A 71 -6.82 4.35 8.12
CA LEU A 71 -5.85 3.35 7.75
C LEU A 71 -5.01 2.94 8.95
N ALA A 72 -4.69 3.89 9.84
CA ALA A 72 -4.01 3.62 11.09
C ALA A 72 -4.79 2.69 12.01
N MET A 73 -6.12 2.86 12.10
CA MET A 73 -7.03 1.99 12.85
C MET A 73 -7.14 0.61 12.23
N ASP A 74 -7.36 0.53 10.92
CA ASP A 74 -7.44 -0.74 10.19
C ASP A 74 -6.14 -1.54 10.35
N CYS A 75 -4.99 -0.86 10.29
CA CYS A 75 -3.68 -1.47 10.47
C CYS A 75 -3.47 -2.13 11.85
N ILE A 76 -4.09 -1.59 12.90
CA ILE A 76 -3.92 -2.10 14.27
C ILE A 76 -5.10 -2.96 14.73
N ALA A 77 -6.21 -2.98 14.00
CA ALA A 77 -7.46 -3.63 14.42
C ALA A 77 -7.26 -5.10 14.80
N GLU A 78 -6.46 -5.86 14.04
CA GLU A 78 -6.20 -7.27 14.33
C GLU A 78 -5.50 -7.50 15.68
N LEU A 79 -4.70 -6.53 16.19
CA LEU A 79 -4.09 -6.64 17.52
C LEU A 79 -5.12 -6.64 18.64
N PHE A 80 -6.27 -6.00 18.38
CA PHE A 80 -7.37 -5.84 19.32
C PHE A 80 -8.52 -6.82 19.06
N GLY A 81 -8.31 -7.81 18.19
CA GLY A 81 -9.21 -8.95 18.06
C GLY A 81 -9.24 -9.75 19.37
N ARG A 82 -10.44 -10.08 19.85
CA ARG A 82 -10.63 -10.88 21.06
C ARG A 82 -10.80 -12.35 20.73
N ASP A 83 -10.31 -13.23 21.61
CA ASP A 83 -10.65 -14.66 21.60
C ASP A 83 -12.05 -14.90 22.20
N GLU A 84 -12.50 -16.15 22.20
CA GLU A 84 -13.78 -16.57 22.80
C GLU A 84 -13.85 -16.26 24.30
N SER A 85 -12.71 -16.10 24.96
CA SER A 85 -12.59 -15.72 26.38
C SER A 85 -12.47 -14.20 26.60
N GLY A 86 -12.62 -13.39 25.55
CA GLY A 86 -12.56 -11.92 25.64
C GLY A 86 -11.15 -11.34 25.81
N ARG A 87 -10.09 -12.15 25.63
CA ARG A 87 -8.67 -11.74 25.78
C ARG A 87 -8.07 -11.32 24.45
N PHE A 88 -6.93 -10.64 24.49
CA PHE A 88 -6.21 -10.17 23.30
C PHE A 88 -4.99 -11.05 22.99
N PRO A 89 -5.14 -12.17 22.24
CA PRO A 89 -4.09 -13.16 22.06
C PRO A 89 -2.81 -12.60 21.41
N GLN A 90 -2.94 -11.65 20.47
CA GLN A 90 -1.77 -11.06 19.79
C GLN A 90 -0.95 -10.16 20.72
N LEU A 91 -1.61 -9.33 21.53
CA LEU A 91 -0.95 -8.47 22.52
C LEU A 91 -0.29 -9.32 23.60
N LYS A 92 -1.03 -10.28 24.16
CA LYS A 92 -0.55 -11.21 25.18
C LYS A 92 0.71 -11.93 24.72
N LYS A 93 0.66 -12.58 23.55
CA LYS A 93 1.82 -13.29 22.95
C LYS A 93 3.05 -12.40 22.76
N TYR A 94 2.85 -11.12 22.41
CA TYR A 94 3.97 -10.20 22.20
C TYR A 94 4.63 -9.78 23.52
N TYR A 95 3.83 -9.45 24.52
CA TYR A 95 4.33 -8.90 25.79
C TYR A 95 4.79 -9.95 26.78
N GLU A 96 4.15 -11.12 26.87
CA GLU A 96 4.52 -12.16 27.85
C GLU A 96 5.98 -12.57 27.74
N GLY A 97 6.45 -12.83 26.52
CA GLY A 97 7.86 -13.17 26.30
C GLY A 97 8.81 -12.04 26.68
N LYS A 98 8.39 -10.78 26.52
CA LYS A 98 9.22 -9.60 26.84
C LYS A 98 9.23 -9.30 28.33
N PHE A 99 8.12 -9.50 29.03
CA PHE A 99 8.03 -9.33 30.47
C PHE A 99 8.78 -10.44 31.21
N ALA A 100 8.78 -11.67 30.70
CA ALA A 100 9.61 -12.74 31.24
C ALA A 100 11.13 -12.43 31.13
N GLU A 101 11.55 -11.80 30.03
CA GLU A 101 12.95 -11.36 29.83
C GLU A 101 13.32 -10.11 30.64
N MET A 102 12.35 -9.26 31.02
CA MET A 102 12.57 -7.96 31.66
C MET A 102 11.68 -7.79 32.91
N PRO A 103 12.05 -8.35 34.07
CA PRO A 103 11.21 -8.38 35.28
C PRO A 103 10.90 -7.01 35.87
N PHE A 104 11.74 -5.99 35.60
CA PHE A 104 11.63 -4.64 36.14
C PHE A 104 11.40 -3.59 35.04
N ILE A 105 10.61 -3.96 34.02
CA ILE A 105 10.33 -3.07 32.90
C ILE A 105 9.57 -1.81 33.36
N ASN A 106 10.03 -0.64 32.92
CA ASN A 106 9.37 0.63 33.24
C ASN A 106 8.49 1.13 32.07
N ASP A 107 7.68 2.17 32.33
CA ASP A 107 6.75 2.73 31.35
C ASP A 107 7.44 3.22 30.05
N ALA A 108 8.67 3.71 30.13
CA ALA A 108 9.41 4.16 28.95
C ALA A 108 9.82 2.97 28.07
N GLU A 109 10.25 1.86 28.67
CA GLU A 109 10.60 0.63 27.96
C GLU A 109 9.35 -0.03 27.35
N VAL A 110 8.24 -0.09 28.09
CA VAL A 110 6.95 -0.55 27.57
C VAL A 110 6.49 0.31 26.40
N LEU A 111 6.68 1.63 26.45
CA LEU A 111 6.37 2.52 25.33
C LEU A 111 7.25 2.22 24.11
N ILE A 112 8.53 1.89 24.30
CA ILE A 112 9.43 1.49 23.20
C ILE A 112 8.96 0.17 22.57
N LEU A 113 8.60 -0.82 23.39
CA LEU A 113 8.04 -2.10 22.92
C LEU A 113 6.72 -1.88 22.17
N THR A 114 5.82 -1.05 22.73
CA THR A 114 4.56 -0.66 22.10
C THR A 114 4.83 -0.05 20.73
N ARG A 115 5.73 0.93 20.63
CA ARG A 115 6.09 1.55 19.35
C ARG A 115 6.61 0.53 18.35
N ARG A 116 7.50 -0.38 18.76
CA ARG A 116 8.03 -1.43 17.88
C ARG A 116 6.94 -2.37 17.37
N LEU A 117 6.05 -2.83 18.24
CA LEU A 117 4.91 -3.67 17.88
C LEU A 117 4.01 -2.99 16.85
N ILE A 118 3.54 -1.78 17.19
CA ILE A 118 2.59 -1.05 16.36
C ILE A 118 3.20 -0.74 14.99
N VAL A 119 4.41 -0.19 14.94
CA VAL A 119 5.08 0.11 13.67
C VAL A 119 5.27 -1.16 12.82
N ARG A 120 5.65 -2.28 13.44
CA ARG A 120 5.79 -3.56 12.74
C ARG A 120 4.45 -4.01 12.14
N LYS A 121 3.37 -3.96 12.92
CA LYS A 121 2.04 -4.37 12.47
C LYS A 121 1.49 -3.44 11.39
N THR A 122 1.60 -2.12 11.58
CA THR A 122 1.22 -1.13 10.57
C THR A 122 1.96 -1.34 9.26
N LYS A 123 3.27 -1.63 9.30
CA LYS A 123 4.03 -1.95 8.08
C LYS A 123 3.52 -3.21 7.38
N GLN A 124 3.16 -4.25 8.13
CA GLN A 124 2.62 -5.49 7.58
C GLN A 124 1.26 -5.27 6.91
N GLU A 125 0.32 -4.63 7.60
CA GLU A 125 -1.02 -4.36 7.05
C GLU A 125 -0.98 -3.37 5.90
N LEU A 126 -0.16 -2.33 5.98
CA LEU A 126 0.05 -1.41 4.86
C LEU A 126 0.55 -2.15 3.61
N SER A 127 1.49 -3.09 3.78
CA SER A 127 2.00 -3.91 2.67
C SER A 127 0.95 -4.88 2.11
N ARG A 128 -0.02 -5.30 2.92
CA ARG A 128 -1.17 -6.11 2.48
C ARG A 128 -2.17 -5.25 1.72
N ILE A 129 -2.54 -4.09 2.26
CA ILE A 129 -3.47 -3.14 1.64
C ILE A 129 -2.93 -2.66 0.29
N PHE A 130 -1.63 -2.36 0.18
CA PHE A 130 -1.01 -2.04 -1.10
C PHE A 130 -1.08 -3.19 -2.10
N ARG A 131 -0.88 -4.45 -1.67
CA ARG A 131 -1.02 -5.63 -2.54
C ARG A 131 -2.46 -5.88 -2.97
N GLU A 132 -3.43 -5.59 -2.11
CA GLU A 132 -4.86 -5.75 -2.41
C GLU A 132 -5.37 -4.66 -3.36
N ARG A 133 -4.86 -3.42 -3.23
CA ARG A 133 -5.18 -2.28 -4.09
C ARG A 133 -4.45 -2.35 -5.45
N ASP A 134 -3.16 -2.66 -5.44
CA ASP A 134 -2.31 -2.71 -6.64
C ASP A 134 -1.47 -4.02 -6.71
N PRO A 135 -2.10 -5.15 -7.09
CA PRO A 135 -1.42 -6.43 -7.22
C PRO A 135 -0.28 -6.42 -8.25
N GLU A 136 -0.46 -5.71 -9.37
CA GLU A 136 0.53 -5.62 -10.45
C GLU A 136 1.76 -4.81 -10.03
N GLY A 137 1.56 -3.67 -9.36
CA GLY A 137 2.63 -2.91 -8.75
C GLY A 137 3.43 -3.72 -7.74
N ALA A 138 2.74 -4.50 -6.90
CA ALA A 138 3.42 -5.40 -5.98
C ALA A 138 4.20 -6.52 -6.69
N LYS A 139 3.68 -7.05 -7.80
CA LYS A 139 4.38 -8.02 -8.66
C LYS A 139 5.61 -7.40 -9.30
N ILE A 140 5.52 -6.16 -9.81
CA ILE A 140 6.66 -5.41 -10.36
C ILE A 140 7.74 -5.20 -9.28
N VAL A 141 7.38 -4.65 -8.12
CA VAL A 141 8.31 -4.45 -6.99
C VAL A 141 8.97 -5.77 -6.59
N ARG A 142 8.19 -6.85 -6.48
CA ARG A 142 8.72 -8.18 -6.16
C ARG A 142 9.70 -8.66 -7.22
N ASN A 143 9.35 -8.58 -8.50
CA ASN A 143 10.20 -9.02 -9.60
C ASN A 143 11.50 -8.22 -9.66
N ILE A 144 11.45 -6.91 -9.45
CA ILE A 144 12.64 -6.06 -9.34
C ILE A 144 13.52 -6.52 -8.17
N LYS A 145 12.94 -6.71 -6.97
CA LYS A 145 13.70 -7.15 -5.78
C LYS A 145 14.30 -8.55 -5.94
N VAL A 146 13.59 -9.46 -6.60
CA VAL A 146 14.11 -10.81 -6.91
C VAL A 146 15.25 -10.70 -7.91
N ALA A 147 15.07 -9.93 -9.00
CA ALA A 147 16.11 -9.69 -10.00
C ALA A 147 17.40 -9.15 -9.36
N ILE A 148 17.29 -8.16 -8.48
CA ILE A 148 18.44 -7.58 -7.77
C ILE A 148 19.12 -8.61 -6.86
N ARG A 149 18.34 -9.41 -6.13
CA ARG A 149 18.89 -10.42 -5.21
C ARG A 149 19.65 -11.52 -5.94
N THR A 150 19.13 -11.95 -7.08
CA THR A 150 19.67 -13.04 -7.89
C THR A 150 20.90 -12.58 -8.68
N ALA A 151 20.92 -11.34 -9.17
CA ALA A 151 22.08 -10.77 -9.84
C ALA A 151 23.29 -10.64 -8.91
N ALA A 152 24.50 -10.74 -9.47
CA ALA A 152 25.75 -10.63 -8.71
C ALA A 152 26.18 -9.18 -8.51
N ASP A 153 25.74 -8.31 -9.41
CA ASP A 153 26.24 -6.97 -9.72
C ASP A 153 25.15 -5.89 -9.58
N LEU A 154 23.94 -6.29 -9.19
CA LEU A 154 22.87 -5.39 -8.82
C LEU A 154 22.74 -5.38 -7.29
N HIS A 155 22.60 -4.18 -6.74
CA HIS A 155 22.62 -3.98 -5.31
C HIS A 155 21.50 -3.05 -4.87
N LEU A 156 21.08 -3.21 -3.61
CA LEU A 156 20.09 -2.36 -2.97
C LEU A 156 20.65 -1.83 -1.65
N PHE A 157 20.49 -0.54 -1.41
CA PHE A 157 20.76 0.08 -0.11
C PHE A 157 19.55 0.89 0.36
N ARG A 158 19.57 1.25 1.65
CA ARG A 158 18.51 2.05 2.28
C ARG A 158 19.08 3.32 2.86
N GLU A 159 18.41 4.44 2.60
CA GLU A 159 18.78 5.74 3.13
C GLU A 159 17.52 6.55 3.40
N LEU A 160 17.42 7.11 4.61
CA LEU A 160 16.26 7.89 5.05
C LEU A 160 14.91 7.20 4.80
N GLY A 161 14.86 5.87 4.92
CA GLY A 161 13.65 5.07 4.72
C GLY A 161 13.28 4.81 3.25
N LYS A 162 14.07 5.29 2.29
CA LYS A 162 13.95 5.00 0.85
C LYS A 162 14.90 3.87 0.45
N GLU A 163 14.48 3.10 -0.55
CA GLU A 163 15.30 2.04 -1.15
C GLU A 163 15.88 2.55 -2.47
N TYR A 164 17.19 2.36 -2.64
CA TYR A 164 17.93 2.77 -3.82
C TYR A 164 18.62 1.57 -4.44
N VAL A 165 18.78 1.62 -5.76
CA VAL A 165 19.36 0.54 -6.56
C VAL A 165 20.53 1.05 -7.39
N PHE A 166 21.55 0.23 -7.54
CA PHE A 166 22.75 0.56 -8.31
C PHE A 166 23.38 -0.69 -8.92
N HIS A 167 24.19 -0.47 -9.96
CA HIS A 167 25.00 -1.50 -10.60
C HIS A 167 26.47 -1.34 -10.20
N GLY A 168 27.17 -2.45 -9.93
CA GLY A 168 28.61 -2.41 -9.65
C GLY A 168 29.18 -3.69 -9.03
N PRO A 169 30.52 -3.81 -8.92
CA PRO A 169 31.19 -4.99 -8.39
C PRO A 169 31.21 -5.05 -6.85
N VAL A 170 30.25 -4.43 -6.16
CA VAL A 170 30.32 -4.26 -4.70
C VAL A 170 29.94 -5.57 -4.00
N PRO A 171 30.73 -6.07 -3.01
CA PRO A 171 30.40 -7.31 -2.32
C PRO A 171 29.00 -7.27 -1.67
N LYS A 172 28.24 -8.37 -1.79
CA LYS A 172 26.89 -8.49 -1.20
C LYS A 172 26.84 -8.25 0.32
N ASN A 173 27.99 -8.29 1.00
CA ASN A 173 28.10 -8.09 2.46
C ASN A 173 27.93 -6.63 2.93
N GLU A 174 27.94 -5.63 2.03
CA GLU A 174 27.61 -4.23 2.39
C GLU A 174 26.10 -3.92 2.25
N GLN A 175 25.26 -4.91 1.93
CA GLN A 175 23.81 -4.73 1.78
C GLN A 175 23.14 -4.54 3.15
N GLY A 176 22.75 -3.31 3.47
CA GLY A 176 21.84 -3.00 4.58
C GLY A 176 22.38 -2.11 5.70
N GLY A 177 23.61 -1.59 5.57
CA GLY A 177 24.21 -0.62 6.49
C GLY A 177 24.42 0.76 5.89
N VAL A 178 24.95 1.70 6.69
CA VAL A 178 25.47 2.98 6.19
C VAL A 178 26.60 2.66 5.19
N PRO A 179 26.57 3.21 3.96
CA PRO A 179 27.59 2.93 2.96
C PRO A 179 28.98 3.27 3.51
N SER A 180 29.93 2.36 3.30
CA SER A 180 31.34 2.63 3.57
C SER A 180 31.79 3.89 2.80
N ALA A 181 32.81 4.61 3.27
CA ALA A 181 33.34 5.77 2.56
C ALA A 181 33.71 5.46 1.10
N ARG A 182 34.16 4.22 0.85
CA ARG A 182 34.45 3.69 -0.49
C ARG A 182 33.17 3.55 -1.34
N LEU A 183 32.10 3.02 -0.77
CA LEU A 183 30.81 2.92 -1.46
C LEU A 183 30.21 4.32 -1.72
N ALA A 184 30.37 5.27 -0.81
CA ALA A 184 29.91 6.65 -1.01
C ALA A 184 30.60 7.34 -2.20
N LEU A 185 31.92 7.13 -2.36
CA LEU A 185 32.69 7.60 -3.51
C LEU A 185 32.26 6.91 -4.81
N TYR A 186 32.09 5.57 -4.77
CA TYR A 186 31.60 4.82 -5.92
C TYR A 186 30.22 5.30 -6.37
N LEU A 187 29.33 5.55 -5.40
CA LEU A 187 27.96 6.01 -5.65
C LEU A 187 27.88 7.47 -6.15
N ARG A 188 29.01 8.19 -6.14
CA ARG A 188 29.12 9.61 -6.49
C ARG A 188 28.09 10.48 -5.75
N ARG A 189 27.91 10.24 -4.45
CA ARG A 189 26.85 10.88 -3.64
C ARG A 189 26.90 12.41 -3.60
N THR A 190 28.06 12.99 -3.84
CA THR A 190 28.27 14.45 -3.88
C THR A 190 27.78 15.08 -5.19
N LEU A 191 27.56 14.29 -6.24
CA LEU A 191 27.03 14.75 -7.51
C LEU A 191 25.50 14.90 -7.46
N PRO A 192 24.91 15.68 -8.37
CA PRO A 192 23.46 15.83 -8.45
C PRO A 192 22.76 14.50 -8.79
N PRO A 193 21.54 14.27 -8.25
CA PRO A 193 20.71 13.15 -8.66
C PRO A 193 20.33 13.27 -10.14
N ILE A 194 20.03 12.15 -10.77
CA ILE A 194 19.58 12.12 -12.16
C ILE A 194 18.16 12.72 -12.24
N PRO A 195 17.93 13.72 -13.11
CA PRO A 195 16.59 14.27 -13.32
C PRO A 195 15.59 13.19 -13.78
N GLU A 196 14.34 13.26 -13.32
CA GLU A 196 13.30 12.24 -13.63
C GLU A 196 13.07 12.10 -15.14
N GLU A 197 13.06 13.21 -15.89
CA GLU A 197 12.94 13.22 -17.36
C GLU A 197 14.10 12.51 -18.06
N MET A 198 15.32 12.74 -17.57
CA MET A 198 16.52 12.09 -18.10
C MET A 198 16.50 10.59 -17.80
N LEU A 199 16.12 10.21 -16.58
CA LEU A 199 15.97 8.82 -16.17
C LEU A 199 14.92 8.09 -17.03
N HIS A 200 13.83 8.78 -17.35
CA HIS A 200 12.78 8.28 -18.24
C HIS A 200 13.29 8.04 -19.66
N LYS A 201 13.97 9.04 -20.24
CA LYS A 201 14.59 8.93 -21.57
C LYS A 201 15.59 7.78 -21.64
N LEU A 202 16.51 7.69 -20.69
CA LEU A 202 17.51 6.61 -20.62
C LEU A 202 16.86 5.23 -20.56
N PHE A 203 15.75 5.10 -19.82
CA PHE A 203 15.05 3.83 -19.74
C PHE A 203 14.43 3.45 -21.08
N LEU A 204 13.75 4.39 -21.75
CA LEU A 204 13.14 4.16 -23.06
C LEU A 204 14.16 3.83 -24.14
N ASP A 205 15.27 4.58 -24.19
CA ASP A 205 16.35 4.38 -25.17
C ASP A 205 17.01 2.98 -25.05
N ASN A 206 16.99 2.39 -23.85
CA ASN A 206 17.61 1.09 -23.57
C ASN A 206 16.61 -0.08 -23.45
N TYR A 207 15.31 0.20 -23.48
CA TYR A 207 14.27 -0.80 -23.30
C TYR A 207 14.10 -1.66 -24.56
N ARG A 208 13.94 -2.98 -24.37
CA ARG A 208 13.53 -3.90 -25.43
C ARG A 208 12.39 -4.78 -24.93
N SER A 209 11.35 -4.94 -25.75
CA SER A 209 10.11 -5.63 -25.38
C SER A 209 10.28 -7.13 -25.08
N GLY A 210 11.36 -7.76 -25.56
CA GLY A 210 11.67 -9.17 -25.28
C GLY A 210 12.55 -9.39 -24.05
N ASP A 211 13.08 -8.33 -23.44
CA ASP A 211 13.99 -8.48 -22.30
C ASP A 211 13.23 -8.78 -21.00
N SER A 212 13.86 -9.60 -20.16
CA SER A 212 13.39 -9.77 -18.78
C SER A 212 13.61 -8.49 -17.97
N VAL A 213 12.78 -8.30 -16.93
CA VAL A 213 12.86 -7.14 -16.02
C VAL A 213 14.28 -6.94 -15.45
N SER A 214 15.00 -8.02 -15.16
CA SER A 214 16.39 -7.95 -14.67
C SER A 214 17.35 -7.36 -15.71
N VAL A 215 17.18 -7.70 -16.98
CA VAL A 215 18.01 -7.21 -18.08
C VAL A 215 17.72 -5.73 -18.34
N SER A 216 16.44 -5.32 -18.37
CA SER A 216 16.07 -3.92 -18.55
C SER A 216 16.61 -3.03 -17.43
N ILE A 217 16.51 -3.48 -16.17
CA ILE A 217 17.04 -2.74 -15.01
C ILE A 217 18.55 -2.65 -15.05
N ARG A 218 19.22 -3.75 -15.42
CA ARG A 218 20.68 -3.77 -15.57
C ARG A 218 21.13 -2.73 -16.58
N ARG A 219 20.56 -2.73 -17.79
CA ARG A 219 20.91 -1.74 -18.83
C ARG A 219 20.64 -0.31 -18.39
N LEU A 220 19.53 -0.07 -17.71
CA LEU A 220 19.24 1.23 -17.11
C LEU A 220 20.35 1.65 -16.15
N LEU A 221 20.74 0.77 -15.22
CA LEU A 221 21.75 1.08 -14.22
C LEU A 221 23.17 1.20 -14.80
N GLU A 222 23.48 0.45 -15.86
CA GLU A 222 24.70 0.60 -16.66
C GLU A 222 24.73 1.96 -17.38
N ALA A 223 23.62 2.36 -18.01
CA ALA A 223 23.48 3.66 -18.65
C ALA A 223 23.53 4.82 -17.64
N ILE A 224 23.00 4.63 -16.44
CA ILE A 224 23.16 5.57 -15.32
C ILE A 224 24.62 5.65 -14.87
N HIS A 225 25.32 4.52 -14.84
CA HIS A 225 26.72 4.48 -14.42
C HIS A 225 27.65 5.22 -15.39
N SER A 226 27.33 5.23 -16.69
CA SER A 226 28.11 5.94 -17.71
C SER A 226 27.96 7.47 -17.64
N LEU A 227 26.94 8.00 -16.95
CA LEU A 227 26.79 9.43 -16.73
C LEU A 227 27.74 9.92 -15.64
N ALA A 228 28.91 10.43 -16.04
CA ALA A 228 29.98 10.87 -15.12
C ALA A 228 29.53 11.97 -14.15
N ASP A 229 28.66 12.87 -14.59
CA ASP A 229 28.27 14.09 -13.88
C ASP A 229 27.12 13.91 -12.87
N ASN A 230 26.59 12.69 -12.74
CA ASN A 230 25.47 12.37 -11.87
C ASN A 230 25.79 11.25 -10.87
N GLN A 231 24.92 11.14 -9.88
CA GLN A 231 24.82 9.94 -9.04
C GLN A 231 24.54 8.72 -9.91
N ASN A 232 25.25 7.62 -9.65
CA ASN A 232 25.10 6.37 -10.42
C ASN A 232 24.13 5.36 -9.76
N PHE A 233 23.11 5.87 -9.08
CA PHE A 233 22.07 5.09 -8.44
C PHE A 233 20.73 5.81 -8.58
N CYS A 234 19.63 5.07 -8.46
CA CYS A 234 18.29 5.66 -8.51
C CYS A 234 17.36 5.04 -7.47
N ALA A 235 16.27 5.74 -7.16
CA ALA A 235 15.27 5.23 -6.22
C ALA A 235 14.55 4.02 -6.83
N LEU A 236 14.30 2.99 -6.02
CA LEU A 236 13.54 1.82 -6.44
C LEU A 236 12.15 2.21 -6.97
N ASP A 237 11.49 3.16 -6.32
CA ASP A 237 10.17 3.65 -6.74
C ASP A 237 10.21 4.30 -8.13
N ALA A 238 11.33 4.93 -8.51
CA ALA A 238 11.51 5.46 -9.86
C ALA A 238 11.61 4.33 -10.90
N VAL A 239 12.37 3.26 -10.60
CA VAL A 239 12.44 2.08 -11.47
C VAL A 239 11.07 1.41 -11.60
N VAL A 240 10.31 1.32 -10.50
CA VAL A 240 8.93 0.78 -10.52
C VAL A 240 8.04 1.63 -11.43
N LYS A 241 8.10 2.96 -11.33
CA LYS A 241 7.37 3.88 -12.22
C LYS A 241 7.76 3.66 -13.69
N LEU A 242 9.05 3.51 -13.99
CA LEU A 242 9.53 3.29 -15.36
C LEU A 242 9.06 1.96 -15.95
N VAL A 243 9.22 0.87 -15.20
CA VAL A 243 8.75 -0.46 -15.61
C VAL A 243 7.22 -0.46 -15.77
N ARG A 244 6.50 0.25 -14.90
CA ARG A 244 5.06 0.47 -15.01
C ARG A 244 4.73 1.24 -16.29
N TYR A 245 5.38 2.38 -16.52
CA TYR A 245 5.19 3.20 -17.71
C TYR A 245 5.39 2.36 -18.97
N VAL A 246 6.48 1.62 -19.11
CA VAL A 246 6.68 0.86 -20.35
C VAL A 246 5.74 -0.34 -20.48
N LYS A 247 5.38 -1.01 -19.39
CA LYS A 247 4.38 -2.08 -19.44
C LYS A 247 2.98 -1.61 -19.83
N PHE A 248 2.62 -0.36 -19.54
CA PHE A 248 1.25 0.15 -19.70
C PHE A 248 1.12 1.24 -20.77
N ASP A 249 2.03 2.19 -20.82
CA ASP A 249 1.99 3.37 -21.69
C ASP A 249 2.58 3.10 -23.07
N VAL A 250 3.65 2.31 -23.22
CA VAL A 250 4.10 1.86 -24.57
C VAL A 250 3.07 0.93 -25.21
N CYS A 251 2.30 0.20 -24.41
CA CYS A 251 1.15 -0.56 -24.89
C CYS A 251 0.01 0.38 -25.35
N ARG A 252 -0.26 1.44 -24.57
CA ARG A 252 -1.29 2.44 -24.86
C ARG A 252 -0.96 3.39 -26.02
N GLU A 253 0.29 3.81 -26.18
CA GLU A 253 0.74 4.65 -27.29
C GLU A 253 0.70 3.88 -28.62
N ARG A 254 0.97 2.56 -28.60
CA ARG A 254 0.72 1.68 -29.76
C ARG A 254 -0.76 1.56 -30.09
N LEU A 255 -1.63 1.54 -29.08
CA LEU A 255 -3.09 1.58 -29.26
C LEU A 255 -3.59 2.97 -29.76
N ALA A 256 -2.94 4.06 -29.36
CA ALA A 256 -3.35 5.43 -29.68
C ALA A 256 -2.75 6.00 -30.99
N ALA A 257 -1.59 5.49 -31.43
CA ALA A 257 -0.91 5.93 -32.65
C ALA A 257 -1.57 5.47 -33.96
N GLY A 258 -2.69 4.74 -33.90
CA GLY A 258 -3.45 4.35 -35.10
C GLY A 258 -2.71 3.40 -36.03
N GLU A 259 -1.55 2.86 -35.65
CA GLU A 259 -0.94 1.68 -36.26
C GLU A 259 -1.69 0.42 -35.79
N SER A 260 -2.98 0.42 -36.10
CA SER A 260 -3.84 -0.73 -36.07
C SER A 260 -3.56 -1.53 -37.33
N VAL A 261 -2.88 -2.66 -37.17
CA VAL A 261 -3.60 -3.87 -37.54
C VAL A 261 -4.27 -4.30 -36.24
N SER A 262 -5.45 -3.74 -35.95
CA SER A 262 -6.36 -4.33 -34.98
C SER A 262 -6.56 -5.73 -35.48
N THR A 263 -5.98 -6.72 -34.80
CA THR A 263 -6.36 -8.07 -35.12
C THR A 263 -7.80 -8.23 -34.65
N PRO A 264 -8.65 -8.97 -35.37
CA PRO A 264 -10.01 -9.28 -34.94
C PRO A 264 -10.11 -9.82 -33.49
N SER A 265 -8.98 -10.27 -32.92
CA SER A 265 -8.81 -10.73 -31.54
C SER A 265 -8.97 -9.61 -30.50
N ASP A 266 -8.42 -8.41 -30.71
CA ASP A 266 -8.37 -7.35 -29.68
C ASP A 266 -9.75 -6.67 -29.47
N GLU A 267 -10.54 -6.55 -30.54
CA GLU A 267 -11.94 -6.11 -30.48
C GLU A 267 -12.86 -7.18 -29.89
N LEU A 268 -12.52 -8.46 -30.06
CA LEU A 268 -13.19 -9.56 -29.37
C LEU A 268 -12.91 -9.49 -27.85
N GLU A 269 -11.64 -9.39 -27.44
CA GLU A 269 -11.24 -9.37 -26.03
C GLU A 269 -11.87 -8.20 -25.24
N SER A 270 -11.99 -7.03 -25.87
CA SER A 270 -12.63 -5.87 -25.24
C SER A 270 -14.15 -6.04 -25.07
N LYS A 271 -14.82 -6.65 -26.06
CA LYS A 271 -16.26 -6.99 -25.96
C LYS A 271 -16.49 -8.09 -24.94
N GLU A 272 -15.65 -9.13 -24.93
CA GLU A 272 -15.68 -10.21 -23.96
C GLU A 272 -15.50 -9.69 -22.52
N MET A 273 -14.57 -8.75 -22.29
CA MET A 273 -14.40 -8.12 -20.99
C MET A 273 -15.65 -7.36 -20.50
N GLU A 274 -16.34 -6.64 -21.40
CA GLU A 274 -17.61 -5.96 -21.06
C GLU A 274 -18.76 -6.95 -20.79
N GLU A 275 -18.80 -8.05 -21.54
CA GLU A 275 -19.73 -9.15 -21.30
C GLU A 275 -19.48 -9.79 -19.93
N TYR A 276 -18.23 -10.04 -19.53
CA TYR A 276 -17.90 -10.58 -18.21
C TYR A 276 -18.22 -9.63 -17.06
N ILE A 277 -18.00 -8.32 -17.23
CA ILE A 277 -18.48 -7.34 -16.25
C ILE A 277 -20.00 -7.46 -16.10
N SER A 278 -20.72 -7.55 -17.22
CA SER A 278 -22.19 -7.65 -17.21
C SER A 278 -22.66 -8.89 -16.46
N VAL A 279 -22.06 -10.06 -16.74
CA VAL A 279 -22.34 -11.33 -16.03
C VAL A 279 -22.07 -11.22 -14.53
N VAL A 280 -20.92 -10.67 -14.13
CA VAL A 280 -20.58 -10.49 -12.72
C VAL A 280 -21.54 -9.52 -12.04
N MET A 281 -21.89 -8.42 -12.71
CA MET A 281 -22.80 -7.42 -12.17
C MET A 281 -24.24 -7.93 -12.05
N GLU A 282 -24.68 -8.85 -12.91
CA GLU A 282 -25.95 -9.56 -12.75
C GLU A 282 -25.93 -10.47 -11.51
N SER A 283 -24.86 -11.23 -11.31
CA SER A 283 -24.71 -12.08 -10.12
C SER A 283 -24.72 -11.26 -8.82
N ILE A 284 -24.02 -10.13 -8.83
CA ILE A 284 -23.99 -9.19 -7.71
C ILE A 284 -25.37 -8.55 -7.50
N TRP A 285 -26.11 -8.24 -8.56
CA TRP A 285 -27.49 -7.74 -8.46
C TRP A 285 -28.43 -8.77 -7.84
N SER A 286 -28.37 -10.04 -8.25
CA SER A 286 -29.18 -11.11 -7.64
C SER A 286 -28.90 -11.27 -6.14
N ARG A 287 -27.65 -11.10 -5.72
CA ARG A 287 -27.27 -11.13 -4.30
C ARG A 287 -27.74 -9.90 -3.53
N LEU A 288 -27.61 -8.72 -4.13
CA LEU A 288 -28.18 -7.47 -3.60
C LEU A 288 -29.69 -7.60 -3.40
N ASP A 289 -30.40 -8.18 -4.37
CA ASP A 289 -31.84 -8.41 -4.29
C ASP A 289 -32.19 -9.35 -3.12
N PHE A 290 -31.57 -10.53 -3.11
CA PHE A 290 -31.87 -11.56 -2.13
C PHE A 290 -31.48 -11.19 -0.69
N GLN A 291 -30.30 -10.57 -0.49
CA GLN A 291 -29.76 -10.32 0.85
C GLN A 291 -30.13 -8.95 1.44
N TYR A 292 -30.49 -7.97 0.60
CA TYR A 292 -30.64 -6.58 1.06
C TYR A 292 -31.95 -5.92 0.61
N LEU A 293 -32.45 -6.17 -0.61
CA LEU A 293 -33.73 -5.60 -1.06
C LEU A 293 -34.94 -6.33 -0.48
N ARG A 294 -35.00 -7.65 -0.65
CA ARG A 294 -36.11 -8.49 -0.13
C ARG A 294 -36.20 -8.48 1.39
N THR A 295 -35.06 -8.31 2.06
CA THR A 295 -35.00 -8.20 3.52
C THR A 295 -35.19 -6.76 4.02
N HIS A 296 -35.51 -5.81 3.13
CA HIS A 296 -35.67 -4.37 3.41
C HIS A 296 -34.49 -3.70 4.14
N LYS A 297 -33.29 -4.29 4.08
CA LYS A 297 -32.07 -3.75 4.71
C LYS A 297 -31.45 -2.61 3.89
N LEU A 298 -31.79 -2.52 2.60
CA LEU A 298 -31.30 -1.48 1.70
C LEU A 298 -32.44 -0.99 0.79
N PRO A 299 -32.67 0.33 0.66
CA PRO A 299 -33.64 0.88 -0.29
C PRO A 299 -33.25 0.60 -1.75
N ALA A 300 -34.24 0.33 -2.61
CA ALA A 300 -34.03 0.05 -4.03
C ALA A 300 -33.23 1.12 -4.77
N LYS A 301 -33.51 2.41 -4.50
CA LYS A 301 -32.76 3.54 -5.08
C LYS A 301 -31.28 3.49 -4.73
N LYS A 302 -30.96 3.07 -3.51
CA LYS A 302 -29.59 3.00 -2.99
C LYS A 302 -28.85 1.75 -3.50
N ALA A 303 -29.54 0.63 -3.66
CA ALA A 303 -28.99 -0.55 -4.31
C ALA A 303 -28.62 -0.29 -5.78
N ALA A 304 -29.44 0.48 -6.51
CA ALA A 304 -29.12 0.88 -7.88
C ALA A 304 -27.86 1.77 -7.94
N ILE A 305 -27.67 2.67 -6.98
CA ILE A 305 -26.45 3.46 -6.84
C ILE A 305 -25.24 2.57 -6.58
N TYR A 306 -25.38 1.57 -5.68
CA TYR A 306 -24.31 0.63 -5.39
C TYR A 306 -23.91 -0.17 -6.62
N HIS A 307 -24.90 -0.64 -7.37
CA HIS A 307 -24.67 -1.39 -8.60
C HIS A 307 -23.86 -0.58 -9.63
N ARG A 308 -24.20 0.69 -9.85
CA ARG A 308 -23.44 1.58 -10.74
C ARG A 308 -22.02 1.83 -10.24
N ALA A 309 -21.86 2.18 -8.96
CA ALA A 309 -20.55 2.43 -8.37
C ALA A 309 -19.65 1.16 -8.36
N LEU A 310 -20.23 -0.03 -8.19
CA LEU A 310 -19.50 -1.30 -8.27
C LEU A 310 -19.08 -1.64 -9.70
N ARG A 311 -19.91 -1.29 -10.69
CA ARG A 311 -19.55 -1.43 -12.11
C ARG A 311 -18.34 -0.56 -12.44
N ASP A 312 -18.32 0.68 -11.96
CA ASP A 312 -17.16 1.57 -12.14
C ASP A 312 -15.91 1.05 -11.41
N VAL A 313 -16.06 0.44 -10.23
CA VAL A 313 -14.95 -0.23 -9.55
C VAL A 313 -14.35 -1.36 -10.40
N LEU A 314 -15.15 -2.09 -11.18
CA LEU A 314 -14.67 -3.12 -12.10
C LEU A 314 -14.08 -2.51 -13.38
N TYR A 315 -14.67 -1.44 -13.92
CA TYR A 315 -14.06 -0.71 -15.05
C TYR A 315 -12.73 -0.07 -14.68
N ASP A 316 -12.61 0.56 -13.52
CA ASP A 316 -11.34 1.10 -13.01
C ASP A 316 -10.29 -0.01 -12.83
N LEU A 317 -10.72 -1.22 -12.46
CA LEU A 317 -9.85 -2.39 -12.37
C LEU A 317 -9.31 -2.84 -13.74
N ILE A 318 -10.12 -2.75 -14.80
CA ILE A 318 -9.74 -3.08 -16.19
C ILE A 318 -8.89 -1.97 -16.81
N GLN A 319 -9.35 -0.72 -16.67
CA GLN A 319 -8.71 0.48 -17.23
C GLN A 319 -7.47 0.92 -16.46
N LYS A 320 -7.17 0.28 -15.31
CA LYS A 320 -5.97 0.50 -14.48
C LYS A 320 -5.75 1.97 -14.11
N ARG A 321 -6.84 2.74 -13.97
CA ARG A 321 -6.81 4.05 -13.30
C ARG A 321 -6.51 3.83 -11.82
N ASP A 322 -5.90 4.83 -11.17
CA ASP A 322 -5.69 4.79 -9.72
C ASP A 322 -6.99 4.33 -9.07
N THR A 323 -6.97 3.20 -8.34
CA THR A 323 -8.14 2.67 -7.66
C THR A 323 -8.60 3.70 -6.65
N SER A 324 -9.51 4.55 -7.11
CA SER A 324 -10.36 5.45 -6.36
C SER A 324 -10.84 4.71 -5.11
N SER A 325 -10.73 5.36 -3.94
CA SER A 325 -11.20 4.74 -2.70
C SER A 325 -12.67 4.33 -2.88
N TYR A 326 -13.10 3.23 -2.24
CA TYR A 326 -14.50 2.78 -2.36
C TYR A 326 -15.49 3.89 -1.96
N TYR A 327 -15.07 4.75 -1.02
CA TYR A 327 -15.76 6.00 -0.70
C TYR A 327 -15.87 6.93 -1.92
N ARG A 328 -14.79 7.20 -2.66
CA ARG A 328 -14.79 8.07 -3.85
C ARG A 328 -15.73 7.58 -4.94
N ASN A 329 -15.72 6.27 -5.22
CA ASN A 329 -16.64 5.68 -6.21
C ASN A 329 -18.10 5.84 -5.80
N LEU A 330 -18.40 5.70 -4.51
CA LEU A 330 -19.76 5.89 -4.02
C LEU A 330 -20.15 7.37 -3.91
N LYS A 331 -19.22 8.25 -3.51
CA LYS A 331 -19.38 9.71 -3.39
C LYS A 331 -19.70 10.35 -4.74
N PHE A 332 -19.16 9.81 -5.84
CA PHE A 332 -19.51 10.26 -7.19
C PHE A 332 -21.03 10.18 -7.45
N TYR A 333 -21.67 9.10 -6.99
CA TYR A 333 -23.11 8.90 -7.13
C TYR A 333 -23.94 9.41 -5.94
N MET A 334 -23.28 9.76 -4.83
CA MET A 334 -23.89 10.33 -3.63
C MET A 334 -23.09 11.57 -3.18
N PRO A 335 -23.28 12.74 -3.82
CA PRO A 335 -22.47 13.93 -3.55
C PRO A 335 -22.55 14.41 -2.10
N GLU A 336 -23.68 14.19 -1.42
CA GLU A 336 -23.90 14.52 -0.01
C GLU A 336 -23.27 13.50 0.96
N LEU A 337 -22.70 12.40 0.46
CA LEU A 337 -22.11 11.37 1.29
C LEU A 337 -20.84 11.88 1.96
N THR A 338 -20.97 12.21 3.24
CA THR A 338 -19.81 12.49 4.09
C THR A 338 -19.08 11.19 4.41
N GLN A 339 -17.76 11.27 4.62
CA GLN A 339 -16.96 10.11 4.98
C GLN A 339 -17.40 9.47 6.32
N LYS A 340 -17.90 10.29 7.27
CA LYS A 340 -18.48 9.80 8.53
C LYS A 340 -19.74 8.96 8.29
N ALA A 341 -20.64 9.42 7.41
CA ALA A 341 -21.82 8.65 7.04
C ALA A 341 -21.46 7.37 6.29
N TYR A 342 -20.49 7.44 5.37
CA TYR A 342 -19.94 6.26 4.70
C TYR A 342 -19.46 5.20 5.69
N ARG A 343 -18.65 5.61 6.68
CA ARG A 343 -18.12 4.69 7.70
C ARG A 343 -19.20 4.01 8.54
N GLN A 344 -20.22 4.76 8.94
CA GLN A 344 -21.24 4.27 9.86
C GLN A 344 -22.28 3.39 9.17
N GLN A 345 -22.61 3.67 7.91
CA GLN A 345 -23.79 3.10 7.27
C GLN A 345 -23.46 2.29 6.00
N GLU A 346 -22.43 2.69 5.25
CA GLU A 346 -22.22 2.20 3.88
C GLU A 346 -21.04 1.23 3.74
N ARG A 347 -19.99 1.43 4.53
CA ARG A 347 -18.69 0.74 4.40
C ARG A 347 -18.84 -0.78 4.40
N SER A 348 -19.51 -1.31 5.41
CA SER A 348 -19.65 -2.76 5.61
C SER A 348 -20.32 -3.45 4.43
N VAL A 349 -21.37 -2.84 3.88
CA VAL A 349 -22.14 -3.40 2.78
C VAL A 349 -21.41 -3.17 1.44
N PHE A 350 -20.99 -1.94 1.17
CA PHE A 350 -20.41 -1.57 -0.12
C PHE A 350 -19.04 -2.22 -0.34
N GLU A 351 -18.14 -2.22 0.65
CA GLU A 351 -16.84 -2.87 0.50
C GLU A 351 -16.95 -4.40 0.40
N TYR A 352 -17.91 -5.00 1.11
CA TYR A 352 -18.17 -6.43 0.99
C TYR A 352 -18.59 -6.80 -0.43
N LEU A 353 -19.55 -6.08 -1.00
CA LEU A 353 -20.00 -6.29 -2.38
C LEU A 353 -18.88 -6.04 -3.38
N ALA A 354 -18.03 -5.02 -3.17
CA ALA A 354 -16.90 -4.74 -4.03
C ALA A 354 -15.84 -5.85 -3.99
N LYS A 355 -15.56 -6.41 -2.81
CA LYS A 355 -14.66 -7.57 -2.68
C LYS A 355 -15.23 -8.80 -3.38
N LEU A 356 -16.54 -9.01 -3.27
CA LEU A 356 -17.24 -10.12 -3.90
C LEU A 356 -17.21 -10.00 -5.43
N ALA A 357 -17.56 -8.83 -5.96
CA ALA A 357 -17.53 -8.54 -7.39
C ALA A 357 -16.12 -8.74 -7.97
N LYS A 358 -15.09 -8.20 -7.32
CA LYS A 358 -13.69 -8.42 -7.74
C LYS A 358 -13.29 -9.89 -7.69
N LYS A 359 -13.74 -10.65 -6.68
CA LYS A 359 -13.44 -12.09 -6.57
C LYS A 359 -14.08 -12.89 -7.70
N GLU A 360 -15.32 -12.58 -8.07
CA GLU A 360 -16.03 -13.24 -9.16
C GLU A 360 -15.44 -12.86 -10.52
N PHE A 361 -15.19 -11.57 -10.73
CA PHE A 361 -14.56 -11.08 -11.95
C PHE A 361 -13.19 -11.71 -12.20
N ARG A 362 -12.39 -11.94 -11.13
CA ARG A 362 -11.09 -12.64 -11.23
C ARG A 362 -11.19 -14.08 -11.73
N LYS A 363 -12.32 -14.78 -11.56
CA LYS A 363 -12.48 -16.13 -12.08
C LYS A 363 -12.44 -16.13 -13.60
N TYR A 364 -13.19 -15.20 -14.20
CA TYR A 364 -13.24 -15.00 -15.65
C TYR A 364 -11.90 -14.49 -16.21
N LEU A 365 -11.21 -13.60 -15.50
CA LEU A 365 -9.86 -13.15 -15.89
C LEU A 365 -8.82 -14.28 -15.91
N CYS A 366 -8.96 -15.30 -15.05
CA CYS A 366 -8.07 -16.47 -15.06
C CYS A 366 -8.38 -17.46 -16.19
N GLU A 367 -9.56 -17.38 -16.80
CA GLU A 367 -9.95 -18.23 -17.93
C GLU A 367 -9.47 -17.61 -19.27
N MET A 368 -9.15 -16.31 -19.28
CA MET A 368 -8.61 -15.57 -20.42
C MET A 368 -7.06 -15.56 -20.50
N LEU A 369 -6.35 -15.97 -19.44
CA LEU A 369 -4.87 -16.01 -19.34
C LEU A 369 -4.36 -17.45 -19.27
#